data_AF-A0A1W9MBH2-F1
#
_entry.id   AF-A0A1W9MBH2-F1
#
_cell.length_a   1.000
_cell.length_b   1.000
_cell.length_c   1.000
_cell.angle_alpha   90.00
_cell.angle_beta   90.00
_cell.angle_gamma   90.00
#
_symmetry.space_group_name_H-M   'P 1'
#
loop_
_entity.id
_entity.type
_entity.pdbx_description
1 polymer ?
#
loop_
_entity_poly.entity_id
_entity_poly.type
_entity_poly.pdbx_seq_one_letter_code
_entity_poly.pdbx_strand_id
1 'polypeptide(L)'
;IYDLKKGGAAGLAHLRPIIIVVSDIPESRMSVRSCAGHIATSVTRDFRIDPHRMLWIEHYPTKVYGQDGKHVIPERYDIIEFVWHENKAIHPKWRPLNPQLLETIKDLMSEENE
;
A
#
# COMPACT_ATOMS: atom_id res chain seq x y z
N ILE A 1 -18.81 -13.05 -15.54
CA ILE A 1 -18.29 -13.65 -14.28
C ILE A 1 -16.82 -13.90 -14.50
N TYR A 2 -15.93 -13.21 -13.79
CA TYR A 2 -14.49 -13.41 -13.91
C TYR A 2 -14.10 -14.67 -13.13
N ASP A 3 -13.61 -15.68 -13.84
CA ASP A 3 -13.08 -16.90 -13.26
C ASP A 3 -11.59 -16.70 -12.92
N LEU A 4 -11.25 -16.89 -11.65
CA LEU A 4 -9.92 -16.67 -11.08
C LEU A 4 -9.25 -17.97 -10.63
N LYS A 5 -9.67 -19.12 -11.17
CA LYS A 5 -8.99 -20.40 -10.93
C LYS A 5 -7.84 -20.60 -11.90
N LYS A 6 -6.65 -20.15 -11.52
CA LYS A 6 -5.40 -20.72 -12.05
C LYS A 6 -4.57 -21.29 -10.90
N GLY A 7 -4.93 -22.50 -10.49
CA GLY A 7 -4.28 -23.26 -9.43
C GLY A 7 -5.30 -24.11 -8.68
N GLY A 8 -5.17 -25.43 -8.76
CA GLY A 8 -6.12 -26.41 -8.21
C GLY A 8 -6.14 -26.52 -6.69
N ALA A 9 -6.30 -25.41 -5.97
CA ALA A 9 -6.57 -25.41 -4.54
C ALA A 9 -8.03 -24.99 -4.31
N ALA A 10 -8.80 -25.86 -3.64
CA ALA A 10 -10.20 -25.65 -3.28
C ALA A 10 -10.34 -24.66 -2.10
N GLY A 11 -9.91 -23.42 -2.28
CA GLY A 11 -10.10 -22.33 -1.33
C GLY A 11 -10.59 -21.08 -2.06
N LEU A 12 -11.38 -20.22 -1.39
CA LEU A 12 -11.77 -18.92 -1.92
C LEU A 12 -10.52 -18.21 -2.45
N ALA A 13 -10.51 -17.82 -3.73
CA ALA A 13 -9.43 -17.04 -4.30
C ALA A 13 -9.49 -15.64 -3.66
N HIS A 14 -8.77 -15.44 -2.55
CA HIS A 14 -8.55 -14.11 -1.99
C HIS A 14 -7.83 -13.29 -3.06
N LEU A 15 -8.55 -12.31 -3.62
CA LEU A 15 -8.19 -11.60 -4.84
C LEU A 15 -6.84 -10.87 -4.72
N ARG A 16 -6.43 -10.47 -3.51
CA ARG A 16 -5.09 -9.98 -3.14
C ARG A 16 -4.88 -10.21 -1.64
N PRO A 17 -4.31 -11.34 -1.20
CA PRO A 17 -4.21 -11.65 0.24
C PRO A 17 -3.10 -10.85 0.93
N ILE A 18 -2.25 -10.13 0.19
CA ILE A 18 -1.08 -9.45 0.74
C ILE A 18 -1.30 -7.95 0.62
N ILE A 19 -1.42 -7.29 1.77
CA ILE A 19 -1.56 -5.85 1.87
C ILE A 19 -0.23 -5.30 2.37
N ILE A 20 0.35 -4.37 1.61
CA ILE A 20 1.57 -3.66 2.00
C ILE A 20 1.20 -2.21 2.28
N VAL A 21 1.38 -1.79 3.52
CA VAL A 21 1.17 -0.40 3.96
C VAL A 21 2.54 0.20 4.24
N VAL A 22 2.82 1.35 3.62
CA VAL A 22 4.09 2.06 3.78
C VAL A 22 3.84 3.52 4.13
N SER A 23 4.68 4.09 4.98
CA SER A 23 4.62 5.49 5.37
C SER A 23 6.02 6.10 5.39
N ASP A 24 6.09 7.41 5.26
CA ASP A 24 7.35 8.14 5.42
C ASP A 24 7.88 7.96 6.84
N ILE A 25 9.20 7.74 6.96
CA ILE A 25 9.89 7.77 8.25
C ILE A 25 9.94 9.24 8.72
N PRO A 26 9.52 9.55 9.96
CA PRO A 26 9.64 10.89 10.52
C PRO A 26 11.06 11.44 10.38
N GLU A 27 11.20 12.73 10.07
CA GLU A 27 12.48 13.44 9.92
C GLU A 27 13.38 13.00 8.74
N SER A 28 13.00 11.95 8.01
CA SER A 28 13.68 11.57 6.78
C SER A 28 13.53 12.65 5.70
N ARG A 29 14.64 12.96 5.02
CA ARG A 29 14.63 13.80 3.80
C ARG A 29 14.12 13.05 2.57
N MET A 30 13.97 11.73 2.67
CA MET A 30 13.51 10.85 1.61
C MET A 30 12.09 10.39 1.89
N SER A 31 11.23 10.48 0.87
CA SER A 31 9.84 10.01 0.94
C SER A 31 9.69 8.64 0.29
N VAL A 32 8.72 7.86 0.76
CA VAL A 32 8.26 6.65 0.09
C VAL A 32 7.85 6.98 -1.34
N ARG A 33 7.11 8.07 -1.53
CA ARG A 33 6.66 8.54 -2.85
C ARG A 33 7.79 8.67 -3.87
N SER A 34 8.93 9.26 -3.47
CA SER A 34 10.09 9.45 -4.35
C SER A 34 10.77 8.15 -4.76
N CYS A 35 10.63 7.08 -3.97
CA CYS A 35 11.31 5.80 -4.17
C CYS A 35 10.34 4.62 -4.33
N ALA A 36 9.05 4.89 -4.58
CA ALA A 36 7.99 3.89 -4.52
C ALA A 36 8.28 2.64 -5.37
N GLY A 37 8.79 2.82 -6.60
CA GLY A 37 9.16 1.70 -7.46
C GLY A 37 10.33 0.86 -6.92
N HIS A 38 11.36 1.50 -6.35
CA HIS A 38 12.50 0.80 -5.77
C HIS A 38 12.12 0.03 -4.49
N ILE A 39 11.30 0.65 -3.65
CA ILE A 39 10.79 0.03 -2.42
C ILE A 39 9.90 -1.15 -2.79
N ALA A 40 8.93 -0.98 -3.70
CA ALA A 40 8.04 -2.05 -4.14
C ALA A 40 8.81 -3.21 -4.78
N THR A 41 9.79 -2.92 -5.63
CA THR A 41 10.67 -3.95 -6.23
C THR A 41 11.44 -4.72 -5.16
N SER A 42 11.94 -4.03 -4.12
CA SER A 42 12.71 -4.67 -3.06
C SER A 42 11.81 -5.53 -2.17
N VAL A 43 10.67 -5.00 -1.74
CA VAL A 43 9.70 -5.74 -0.92
C VAL A 43 9.20 -6.99 -1.66
N THR A 44 8.80 -6.88 -2.93
CA THR A 44 8.32 -8.08 -3.66
C THR A 44 9.40 -9.14 -3.84
N ARG A 45 10.63 -8.73 -4.12
CA ARG A 45 11.79 -9.64 -4.21
C ARG A 45 12.09 -10.31 -2.87
N ASP A 46 12.25 -9.50 -1.83
CA ASP A 46 12.78 -9.94 -0.54
C ASP A 46 11.77 -10.85 0.19
N PHE A 47 10.47 -10.56 0.03
CA PHE A 47 9.38 -11.36 0.60
C PHE A 47 8.77 -12.37 -0.39
N ARG A 48 9.31 -12.48 -1.61
CA ARG A 48 8.83 -13.40 -2.68
C ARG A 48 7.32 -13.27 -2.96
N ILE A 49 6.85 -12.03 -3.04
CA ILE A 49 5.44 -11.70 -3.26
C ILE A 49 5.16 -11.67 -4.77
N ASP A 50 4.13 -12.38 -5.22
CA ASP A 50 3.57 -12.19 -6.56
C ASP A 50 2.94 -10.78 -6.65
N PRO A 51 3.45 -9.89 -7.53
CA PRO A 51 2.93 -8.54 -7.62
C PRO A 51 1.44 -8.44 -7.96
N HIS A 52 0.86 -9.44 -8.63
CA HIS A 52 -0.56 -9.45 -8.96
C HIS A 52 -1.47 -9.79 -7.76
N ARG A 53 -0.88 -10.31 -6.68
CA ARG A 53 -1.56 -10.70 -5.44
C ARG A 53 -1.40 -9.68 -4.32
N MET A 54 -0.80 -8.53 -4.63
CA MET A 54 -0.49 -7.47 -3.66
C MET A 54 -1.39 -6.25 -3.84
N LEU A 55 -1.84 -5.68 -2.73
CA LEU A 55 -2.37 -4.32 -2.64
C LEU A 55 -1.33 -3.44 -1.96
N TRP A 56 -0.86 -2.40 -2.66
CA TRP A 56 0.13 -1.46 -2.12
C TRP A 56 -0.53 -0.15 -1.74
N ILE A 57 -0.32 0.30 -0.51
CA ILE A 57 -0.95 1.50 0.06
C ILE A 57 0.14 2.40 0.66
N GLU A 58 0.11 3.67 0.28
CA GLU A 58 0.87 4.72 0.96
C GLU A 58 -0.03 5.38 2.02
N HIS A 59 0.41 5.30 3.26
CA HIS A 59 -0.22 5.94 4.41
C HIS A 59 0.47 7.27 4.74
N TYR A 60 -0.33 8.32 4.76
CA TYR A 60 0.06 9.65 5.19
C TYR A 60 -0.62 9.92 6.55
N PRO A 61 0.11 9.88 7.68
CA PRO A 61 -0.47 10.20 8.97
C PRO A 61 -0.88 11.67 9.05
N THR A 62 -1.79 11.99 9.95
CA THR A 62 -2.19 13.38 10.23
C THR A 62 -0.97 14.22 10.58
N LYS A 63 -0.82 15.39 9.92
CA LYS A 63 0.26 16.34 10.20
C LYS A 63 -0.31 17.67 10.65
N VAL A 64 0.20 18.17 11.76
CA VAL A 64 -0.14 19.50 12.30
C VAL A 64 1.07 20.41 12.11
N TYR A 65 0.85 21.60 11.55
CA TYR A 65 1.92 22.57 11.29
C TYR A 65 1.48 24.03 11.44
N GLY A 66 2.45 24.94 11.40
CA GLY A 66 2.27 26.39 11.59
C GLY A 66 2.49 26.84 13.04
N GLN A 67 2.63 28.15 13.24
CA GLN A 67 3.14 28.76 14.47
C GLN A 67 2.29 28.51 15.74
N ASP A 68 1.04 28.03 15.59
CA ASP A 68 0.19 27.58 16.70
C ASP A 68 -0.58 26.28 16.37
N GLY A 69 -0.07 25.45 15.44
CA GLY A 69 -0.77 24.24 14.99
C GLY A 69 -2.09 24.49 14.26
N LYS A 70 -2.27 25.68 13.67
CA LYS A 70 -3.50 26.09 12.99
C LYS A 70 -3.81 25.31 11.71
N HIS A 71 -2.83 24.62 11.15
CA HIS A 71 -3.01 23.85 9.93
C HIS A 71 -2.92 22.36 10.21
N VAL A 72 -4.00 21.65 9.86
CA VAL A 72 -4.10 20.20 9.98
C VAL A 72 -4.22 19.63 8.57
N ILE A 73 -3.26 18.79 8.20
CA ILE A 73 -3.36 17.91 7.03
C ILE A 73 -3.99 16.61 7.54
N PRO A 74 -5.20 16.25 7.07
CA PRO A 74 -5.85 15.04 7.52
C PRO A 74 -5.05 13.80 7.09
N GLU A 75 -5.21 12.73 7.86
CA GLU A 75 -4.76 11.40 7.48
C GLU A 75 -5.30 11.03 6.08
N ARG A 76 -4.45 10.39 5.27
CA ARG A 76 -4.82 9.95 3.92
C ARG A 76 -4.16 8.60 3.61
N TYR A 77 -4.88 7.77 2.85
CA TYR A 77 -4.38 6.53 2.30
C TYR A 77 -4.56 6.54 0.78
N ASP A 78 -3.49 6.27 0.04
CA ASP A 78 -3.51 6.17 -1.41
C ASP A 78 -3.12 4.75 -1.83
N ILE A 79 -3.90 4.13 -2.72
CA ILE A 79 -3.48 2.92 -3.43
C ILE A 79 -2.42 3.33 -4.45
N ILE A 80 -1.32 2.58 -4.51
CA ILE A 80 -0.33 2.70 -5.57
C ILE A 80 -0.47 1.53 -6.54
N GLU A 81 -0.72 1.85 -7.82
CA GLU A 81 -0.62 0.91 -8.92
C GLU A 81 0.73 1.04 -9.61
N PHE A 82 1.39 -0.09 -9.82
CA PHE A 82 2.65 -0.15 -10.56
C PHE A 82 2.44 -0.90 -11.88
N VAL A 83 3.18 -0.49 -12.89
CA VAL A 83 3.45 -1.32 -14.06
C VAL A 83 4.65 -2.20 -13.72
N TRP A 84 4.54 -3.51 -13.98
CA TRP A 84 5.62 -4.46 -13.70
C TRP A 84 6.31 -4.88 -14.99
N HIS A 85 7.64 -4.73 -15.02
CA HIS A 85 8.47 -5.17 -16.15
C HIS A 85 9.75 -5.80 -15.61
N GLU A 86 10.05 -7.03 -16.02
CA GLU A 86 11.24 -7.78 -15.56
C GLU A 86 11.43 -7.76 -14.03
N ASN A 87 10.34 -8.01 -13.29
CA ASN A 87 10.29 -7.98 -11.82
C ASN A 87 10.59 -6.61 -11.17
N LYS A 88 10.56 -5.52 -11.95
CA LYS A 88 10.71 -4.15 -11.45
C LYS A 88 9.37 -3.42 -11.49
N ALA A 89 9.06 -2.73 -10.40
CA ALA A 89 7.93 -1.82 -10.31
C ALA A 89 8.30 -0.46 -10.92
N ILE A 90 7.57 -0.06 -11.96
CA ILE A 90 7.76 1.20 -12.70
C ILE A 90 6.43 1.94 -12.85
N HIS A 91 6.52 3.22 -13.22
CA HIS A 91 5.36 4.10 -13.45
C HIS A 91 4.28 4.06 -12.35
N PRO A 92 4.63 4.38 -11.09
CA PRO A 92 3.66 4.38 -9.99
C PRO A 92 2.53 5.38 -10.25
N LYS A 93 1.30 4.97 -9.95
CA LYS A 93 0.09 5.80 -10.02
C LYS A 93 -0.64 5.74 -8.68
N TRP A 94 -0.79 6.90 -8.05
CA TRP A 94 -1.54 7.05 -6.81
C TRP A 94 -3.02 7.28 -7.12
N ARG A 95 -3.88 6.59 -6.38
CA ARG A 95 -5.32 6.83 -6.36
C ARG A 95 -5.81 6.85 -4.92
N PRO A 96 -6.77 7.71 -4.57
CA PRO A 96 -7.39 7.64 -3.25
C PRO A 96 -7.92 6.24 -2.97
N LEU A 97 -7.65 5.73 -1.78
CA LEU A 97 -8.25 4.49 -1.31
C LEU A 97 -9.76 4.69 -1.13
N ASN A 98 -10.56 3.74 -1.60
CA ASN A 98 -12.01 3.84 -1.43
C ASN A 98 -12.38 3.73 0.08
N PRO A 99 -13.45 4.39 0.54
CA PRO A 99 -13.77 4.41 1.98
C PRO A 99 -14.07 3.04 2.57
N GLN A 100 -14.74 2.14 1.84
CA GLN A 100 -15.12 0.83 2.36
C GLN A 100 -13.90 -0.07 2.63
N LEU A 101 -12.93 -0.04 1.72
CA LEU A 101 -11.67 -0.77 1.83
C LEU A 101 -10.77 -0.15 2.90
N LEU A 102 -10.82 1.17 3.07
CA LEU A 102 -10.09 1.87 4.12
C LEU A 102 -10.46 1.35 5.52
N GLU A 103 -11.76 1.23 5.82
CA GLU A 103 -12.20 0.72 7.13
C GLU A 103 -11.66 -0.71 7.36
N THR A 104 -11.77 -1.59 6.35
CA THR A 104 -11.21 -2.96 6.45
C THR A 104 -9.70 -2.96 6.68
N ILE A 105 -8.94 -2.07 6.03
CA ILE A 105 -7.49 -1.99 6.25
C ILE A 105 -7.16 -1.47 7.65
N LYS A 106 -7.92 -0.50 8.16
CA LYS A 106 -7.74 0.02 9.51
C LYS A 106 -7.98 -1.06 10.57
N ASP A 107 -9.03 -1.87 10.40
CA ASP A 107 -9.33 -2.99 11.28
C ASP A 107 -8.19 -4.03 11.27
N LEU A 108 -7.67 -4.38 10.08
CA LEU A 108 -6.53 -5.31 9.98
C LEU A 108 -5.26 -4.76 10.65
N MET A 109 -5.03 -3.45 10.59
CA MET A 109 -3.88 -2.82 11.25
C MET A 109 -4.03 -2.70 12.77
N SER A 110 -5.26 -2.66 13.30
CA SER A 110 -5.48 -2.60 14.75
C SER A 110 -5.37 -3.98 15.40
N GLU A 111 -5.79 -5.06 14.72
CA GLU A 111 -5.69 -6.44 15.21
C GLU A 111 -4.24 -6.91 15.43
N GLU A 112 -3.25 -6.36 14.71
CA GLU A 112 -1.82 -6.69 14.91
C GLU A 112 -1.18 -6.01 16.14
N ASN A 113 -1.87 -5.07 16.80
CA ASN A 113 -1.33 -4.30 17.94
C ASN A 113 -1.81 -4.80 19.31
N GLU A 114 -2.51 -5.94 19.39
CA GLU A 114 -2.84 -6.68 20.63
C GLU A 114 -1.98 -7.95 20.79
#